data_AF-A0A7D7VNG8-F1
#
_entry.id   AF-A0A7D7VNG8-F1
#
_cell.length_a   1.000
_cell.length_b   1.000
_cell.length_c   1.000
_cell.angle_alpha   90.00
_cell.angle_beta   90.00
_cell.angle_gamma   90.00
#
_symmetry.space_group_name_H-M   'P 1'
#
loop_
_entity.id
_entity.type
_entity.pdbx_description
1 polymer ?
#
loop_
_entity_poly.entity_id
_entity_poly.type
_entity_poly.pdbx_seq_one_letter_code
_entity_poly.pdbx_strand_id
1 'polypeptide(L)' 'MEKITLELTVEEANVILEALGQMSFKKVYQLVNKIQQQASPQVNKNGQQTDETLSVSEEEA' A
#
# COMPACT_ATOMS: atom_id res chain seq x y z
N MET A 1 20.43 -1.75 10.93
CA MET A 1 20.14 -1.15 9.60
C MET A 1 19.57 0.23 9.83
N GLU A 2 20.06 1.21 9.10
CA GLU A 2 19.55 2.58 9.15
C GLU A 2 18.26 2.69 8.31
N LYS A 3 17.39 3.63 8.69
CA LYS A 3 16.13 3.95 7.99
C LYS A 3 16.23 5.35 7.43
N ILE A 4 15.67 5.56 6.25
CA ILE A 4 15.59 6.87 5.60
C ILE A 4 14.13 7.23 5.32
N THR A 5 13.82 8.53 5.26
CA THR A 5 12.53 9.05 4.81
C THR A 5 12.67 9.54 3.37
N LEU A 6 11.71 9.19 2.52
CA LEU A 6 11.63 9.65 1.13
C LEU A 6 10.39 10.53 0.99
N GLU A 7 10.57 11.77 0.52
CA GLU A 7 9.48 12.65 0.13
C GLU A 7 9.30 12.52 -1.39
N LEU A 8 8.22 11.88 -1.80
CA LEU A 8 7.91 11.56 -3.19
C LEU A 8 6.46 11.92 -3.47
N THR A 9 6.17 12.32 -4.69
CA THR A 9 4.80 12.40 -5.20
C THR A 9 4.22 11.01 -5.45
N VAL A 10 2.89 10.93 -5.59
CA VAL A 10 2.21 9.66 -5.93
C VAL A 10 2.69 9.12 -7.28
N GLU A 11 2.96 10.01 -8.24
CA GLU A 11 3.45 9.64 -9.58
C GLU A 11 4.84 9.01 -9.50
N GLU A 12 5.76 9.61 -8.74
CA GLU A 12 7.11 9.06 -8.53
C GLU A 12 7.07 7.73 -7.79
N ALA A 13 6.18 7.58 -6.80
CA ALA A 13 5.99 6.32 -6.09
C ALA A 13 5.47 5.22 -7.02
N ASN A 14 4.56 5.53 -7.95
CA ASN A 14 4.04 4.59 -8.93
C ASN A 14 5.15 4.08 -9.88
N VAL A 15 6.05 4.96 -10.32
CA VAL A 15 7.21 4.56 -11.15
C VAL A 15 8.11 3.57 -10.41
N ILE A 16 8.36 3.81 -9.12
CA ILE A 16 9.14 2.87 -8.29
C ILE A 16 8.42 1.52 -8.17
N LEU A 17 7.11 1.52 -7.89
CA LEU A 17 6.33 0.29 -7.78
C LEU A 17 6.29 -0.49 -9.10
N GLU A 18 6.18 0.19 -10.24
CA GLU A 18 6.24 -0.42 -11.56
C GLU A 18 7.61 -1.07 -11.83
N ALA A 19 8.70 -0.36 -11.54
CA ALA A 19 10.06 -0.89 -11.68
C ALA A 19 10.27 -2.12 -10.77
N LEU A 20 9.76 -2.10 -9.53
CA LEU A 20 9.79 -3.26 -8.64
C LEU A 20 8.99 -4.44 -9.18
N GLY A 21 7.86 -4.20 -9.84
CA GLY A 21 7.02 -5.22 -10.47
C GLY A 21 7.70 -5.99 -11.61
N GLN A 22 8.70 -5.38 -12.26
CA GLN A 22 9.49 -6.04 -13.30
C GLN A 22 10.55 -7.01 -12.73
N MET A 23 10.82 -6.96 -11.42
CA MET A 23 11.77 -7.84 -10.75
C MET A 23 11.08 -9.11 -10.22
N SER A 24 11.88 -10.11 -9.81
CA SER A 24 11.32 -11.34 -9.21
C SER A 24 10.54 -11.04 -7.92
N PHE A 25 9.25 -11.41 -7.89
CA PHE A 25 8.34 -11.19 -6.76
C PHE A 25 8.93 -11.56 -5.38
N LYS A 26 9.61 -12.71 -5.29
CA LYS A 26 10.27 -13.19 -4.05
C LYS A 26 11.24 -12.19 -3.42
N LYS A 27 11.83 -11.29 -4.23
CA LYS A 27 12.78 -10.26 -3.76
C LYS A 27 12.07 -8.97 -3.35
N VAL A 28 10.98 -8.62 -4.03
CA VAL A 28 10.36 -7.29 -3.92
C VAL A 28 9.12 -7.25 -3.04
N TYR A 29 8.46 -8.37 -2.75
CA TYR A 29 7.19 -8.37 -2.00
C TYR A 29 7.30 -7.70 -0.62
N GLN A 30 8.41 -7.90 0.10
CA GLN A 30 8.62 -7.24 1.40
C GLN A 30 8.86 -5.74 1.25
N LEU A 31 9.55 -5.33 0.18
CA LEU A 31 9.84 -3.93 -0.10
C LEU A 31 8.57 -3.18 -0.50
N VAL A 32 7.77 -3.76 -1.40
CA VAL A 32 6.46 -3.23 -1.81
C VAL A 32 5.54 -3.07 -0.61
N ASN A 33 5.45 -4.08 0.26
CA ASN A 33 4.66 -3.97 1.51
C ASN A 33 5.13 -2.82 2.40
N LYS A 34 6.46 -2.62 2.56
CA LYS A 34 7.00 -1.50 3.34
C LYS A 34 6.69 -0.14 2.72
N ILE A 35 6.71 -0.03 1.40
CA ILE A 35 6.35 1.21 0.69
C ILE A 35 4.85 1.48 0.89
N GLN A 36 4.00 0.47 0.72
CA GLN A 36 2.55 0.57 0.94
C GLN A 36 2.23 1.04 2.37
N GLN A 37 2.86 0.44 3.38
CA GLN A 37 2.66 0.82 4.79
C GLN A 37 3.05 2.27 5.09
N GLN A 38 4.08 2.79 4.40
CA GLN A 38 4.50 4.19 4.55
C GLN A 38 3.55 5.14 3.79
N ALA A 39 3.01 4.71 2.65
CA ALA A 39 2.13 5.52 1.80
C ALA A 39 0.66 5.55 2.26
N SER A 40 0.12 4.45 2.79
CA SER A 40 -1.27 4.35 3.26
C SER A 40 -1.75 5.52 4.14
N PRO A 41 -1.00 5.95 5.19
CA PRO A 41 -1.43 7.09 6.00
C PRO A 41 -1.32 8.45 5.28
N GLN A 42 -0.54 8.53 4.20
CA GLN A 42 -0.32 9.76 3.43
C GLN A 42 -1.37 9.95 2.33
N VAL A 43 -1.88 8.85 1.75
CA VAL A 43 -2.86 8.85 0.65
C VAL A 43 -4.31 8.83 1.15
N ASN A 44 -4.59 8.18 2.30
CA ASN A 44 -5.95 8.04 2.85
C ASN A 44 -6.61 9.33 3.36
N LYS A 45 -5.98 10.51 3.21
CA LYS A 45 -6.65 11.78 3.51
C LYS A 45 -7.63 12.22 2.42
N ASN A 46 -7.61 11.59 1.25
CA ASN A 46 -8.46 12.01 0.12
C ASN A 46 -9.47 10.95 -0.37
N GLY A 47 -9.62 9.83 0.37
CA GLY A 47 -10.54 8.76 0.01
C GLY A 47 -10.88 7.89 1.21
N GLN A 48 -11.90 8.30 1.98
CA GLN A 48 -12.66 7.34 2.79
C GLN A 48 -13.35 6.37 1.82
N GLN A 49 -12.75 5.20 1.61
CA GLN A 49 -13.50 4.00 1.29
C GLN A 49 -13.20 2.98 2.39
N THR A 50 -14.12 3.00 3.34
CA THR A 50 -14.54 1.92 4.23
C THR A 50 -14.09 0.53 3.77
N ASP A 51 -13.17 -0.08 4.54
CA ASP A 51 -13.21 -1.53 4.75
C ASP A 51 -14.33 -1.80 5.78
N GLU A 52 -15.57 -1.70 5.31
CA GLU A 52 -16.77 -2.14 6.03
C GLU A 52 -17.38 -3.28 5.21
N THR A 53 -16.59 -4.34 5.01
CA THR A 53 -17.09 -5.60 4.47
C THR A 53 -16.42 -6.72 5.23
N LEU A 54 -16.91 -6.94 6.46
CA LEU A 54 -17.01 -8.24 7.13
C LEU A 54 -17.86 -8.07 8.42
N SER A 55 -18.94 -7.30 8.36
CA SER A 55 -20.12 -7.58 9.18
C SER A 55 -21.03 -8.48 8.34
N VAL A 56 -20.79 -9.79 8.42
CA VAL A 56 -21.79 -10.76 7.95
C VAL A 56 -23.01 -10.58 8.86
N SER A 57 -23.98 -9.85 8.33
CA SER A 57 -25.37 -9.92 8.76
C SER A 57 -25.89 -11.32 8.38
N GLU A 58 -25.66 -12.30 9.25
CA GLU A 58 -26.49 -13.50 9.27
C GLU A 58 -27.65 -13.24 10.22
N GLU A 59 -28.69 -12.58 9.69
CA GLU A 59 -30.01 -12.51 10.29
C GLU A 59 -30.94 -13.45 9.48
N GLU A 60 -31.64 -14.32 10.22
CA GLU A 60 -32.79 -15.17 9.88
C GLU A 60 -32.64 -16.46 9.03
N ALA A 61 -32.80 -17.60 9.73
CA ALA A 61 -33.81 -18.63 9.43
C ALA A 61 -34.25 -19.36 10.71
#